data_AF-A0A5C3N684-F1
#
_entry.id   AF-A0A5C3N684-F1
#
_cell.length_a   1.000
_cell.length_b   1.000
_cell.length_c   1.000
_cell.angle_alpha   90.00
_cell.angle_beta   90.00
_cell.angle_gamma   90.00
#
_symmetry.space_group_name_H-M   'P 1'
#
loop_
_entity.id
_entity.type
_entity.pdbx_description
1 polymer ?
#
loop_
_entity_poly.entity_id
_entity_poly.type
_entity_poly.pdbx_seq_one_letter_code
_entity_poly.pdbx_strand_id
1 'polypeptide(L)' 'MCYNLVTYCQYSCAHRINTGTHRIDCNSRLCSLSQMHQRDEHDCQRTCRHAMLPDQHVIMEQNPVVCSACASGTPNGH' A
#
# COMPACT_ATOMS: atom_id res chain seq x y z
N MET A 1 -1.77 -14.57 -5.20
CA MET A 1 -0.67 -13.74 -4.69
C MET A 1 -1.22 -12.76 -3.68
N CYS A 2 -0.48 -12.46 -2.60
CA CYS A 2 -0.91 -11.48 -1.59
C CYS A 2 0.03 -10.28 -1.57
N TYR A 3 -0.53 -9.09 -1.46
CA TYR A 3 0.18 -7.81 -1.49
C TYR A 3 -0.64 -6.71 -0.81
N ASN A 4 0.01 -5.62 -0.41
CA ASN A 4 -0.73 -4.41 -0.08
C ASN A 4 -0.89 -3.57 -1.34
N LEU A 5 -2.11 -3.10 -1.59
CA LEU A 5 -2.40 -2.06 -2.54
C LEU A 5 -2.43 -0.73 -1.79
N VAL A 6 -1.43 0.11 -2.04
CA VAL A 6 -1.38 1.48 -1.53
C VAL A 6 -1.95 2.40 -2.58
N THR A 7 -3.02 3.09 -2.21
CA THR A 7 -3.71 4.04 -3.08
C THR A 7 -3.23 5.46 -2.78
N TYR A 8 -3.12 6.26 -3.83
CA TYR A 8 -2.70 7.65 -3.73
C TYR A 8 -3.66 8.59 -4.45
N CYS A 9 -3.79 9.79 -3.88
CA CYS A 9 -4.21 10.98 -4.60
C CYS A 9 -2.95 11.74 -5.03
N GLN A 10 -2.82 12.02 -6.33
CA GLN A 10 -1.72 12.83 -6.87
C GLN A 10 -2.19 14.25 -7.15
N TYR A 11 -1.47 15.23 -6.62
CA TYR A 11 -1.74 16.66 -6.87
C TYR A 11 -0.96 17.18 -8.08
N SER A 12 -1.33 18.35 -8.59
CA SER A 12 -0.62 18.98 -9.73
C SER A 12 0.84 19.33 -9.41
N CYS A 13 1.19 19.47 -8.13
CA CYS A 13 2.58 19.60 -7.66
C CYS A 13 3.35 18.26 -7.56
N ALA A 14 2.84 17.19 -8.18
CA ALA A 14 3.36 15.81 -8.18
C ALA A 14 3.41 15.11 -6.81
N HIS A 15 3.01 15.79 -5.73
CA HIS A 15 2.87 15.16 -4.41
C HIS A 15 1.80 14.08 -4.41
N ARG A 16 2.12 12.97 -3.75
CA ARG A 16 1.23 11.82 -3.58
C ARG A 16 0.86 11.71 -2.12
N ILE A 17 -0.42 11.80 -1.81
CA ILE A 17 -0.94 11.57 -0.46
C ILE A 17 -1.56 10.18 -0.45
N ASN A 18 -1.16 9.34 0.52
CA ASN A 18 -1.74 8.01 0.70
C ASN A 18 -3.21 8.16 1.11
N THR A 19 -4.10 7.63 0.28
CA THR A 19 -5.56 7.65 0.50
C THR A 19 -6.05 6.40 1.22
N GLY A 20 -5.26 5.34 1.23
CA GLY A 20 -5.63 4.08 1.86
C GLY A 20 -4.68 2.95 1.49
N THR A 21 -4.52 2.03 2.44
CA THR A 21 -3.80 0.77 2.24
C THR A 21 -4.80 -0.38 2.32
N HIS A 22 -4.88 -1.16 1.25
CA HIS A 22 -5.78 -2.31 1.15
C HIS A 22 -4.96 -3.58 1.06
N ARG A 23 -5.24 -4.55 1.92
CA ARG A 23 -4.62 -5.87 1.81
C ARG A 23 -5.35 -6.68 0.75
N ILE A 24 -4.65 -7.06 -0.31
CA ILE A 24 -5.17 -7.96 -1.34
C ILE A 24 -4.57 -9.33 -1.08
N ASP A 25 -5.43 -10.26 -0.67
CA ASP A 25 -5.04 -11.63 -0.38
C ASP A 25 -5.51 -12.58 -1.46
N CYS A 26 -4.73 -13.62 -1.69
CA CYS A 26 -5.09 -14.70 -2.58
C CYS A 26 -6.05 -15.61 -1.84
N ASN A 27 -7.36 -15.46 -2.08
CA ASN A 27 -8.44 -16.19 -1.39
C ASN A 27 -8.45 -17.72 -1.65
N SER A 28 -7.28 -18.32 -1.89
CA SER A 28 -7.06 -19.75 -2.00
C SER A 28 -6.90 -20.36 -0.61
N ARG A 29 -7.51 -21.52 -0.39
CA ARG A 29 -7.37 -22.31 0.84
C ARG A 29 -5.93 -22.77 1.12
N LEU A 30 -5.07 -22.75 0.10
CA LEU A 30 -3.65 -23.11 0.19
C LEU A 30 -2.74 -21.87 0.31
N CYS A 31 -3.33 -20.68 0.35
CA CYS A 31 -2.61 -19.43 0.51
C CYS A 31 -2.35 -19.22 2.00
N SER A 32 -1.08 -19.27 2.43
CA SER A 32 -0.72 -18.94 3.80
C SER A 32 -1.17 -17.52 4.14
N LEU A 33 -0.88 -16.57 3.26
CA LEU A 33 -1.11 -15.14 3.47
C LEU A 33 -2.59 -14.68 3.49
N SER A 34 -3.59 -15.53 3.24
CA SER A 34 -5.02 -15.16 3.14
C SER A 34 -5.86 -15.79 4.26
N GLN A 35 -6.57 -14.98 5.07
CA GLN A 35 -7.56 -15.30 6.12
C GLN A 35 -7.38 -16.52 7.07
N MET A 36 -6.35 -17.35 6.91
CA MET A 36 -5.98 -18.49 7.77
C MET A 36 -4.51 -18.45 8.17
N HIS A 37 -3.86 -17.28 8.16
CA HIS A 37 -2.63 -17.14 8.94
C HIS A 37 -2.98 -17.33 10.41
N GLN A 38 -2.39 -18.35 11.03
CA GLN A 38 -2.34 -18.44 12.48
C GLN A 38 -1.83 -17.10 12.99
N ARG A 39 -2.60 -16.45 13.88
CA ARG A 39 -2.18 -15.21 14.53
C ARG A 39 -0.98 -15.43 15.46
N ASP A 40 -0.66 -16.69 15.72
CA ASP A 40 0.49 -17.09 16.50
C ASP A 40 1.79 -16.68 15.79
N GLU A 41 2.79 -16.33 16.60
CA GLU A 41 4.12 -15.94 16.12
C GLU A 41 4.74 -17.09 15.31
N HIS A 42 5.05 -16.82 14.05
CA HIS A 42 5.74 -17.78 13.18
C HIS A 42 6.68 -17.07 12.21
N ASP A 43 7.75 -17.77 11.85
CA ASP A 43 8.66 -17.33 10.81
C ASP A 43 8.01 -17.51 9.42
N CYS A 44 7.52 -16.40 8.87
CA CYS A 44 6.87 -16.37 7.57
C CYS A 44 7.80 -16.80 6.44
N GLN A 45 9.11 -16.52 6.51
CA GLN A 45 10.05 -16.92 5.46
C GLN A 45 10.27 -18.43 5.42
N ARG A 46 10.18 -19.11 6.56
CA ARG A 46 10.34 -20.57 6.66
C ARG A 46 9.05 -21.36 6.43
N THR A 47 7.91 -20.83 6.81
CA THR A 47 6.65 -21.59 6.89
C THR A 47 5.63 -21.22 5.82
N CYS A 48 5.70 -20.00 5.25
CA CYS A 48 4.78 -19.59 4.20
C CYS A 48 5.21 -20.12 2.84
N ARG A 49 4.24 -20.70 2.10
CA ARG A 49 4.47 -21.25 0.77
C ARG A 49 4.78 -20.18 -0.28
N HIS A 50 4.37 -18.94 -0.02
CA HIS A 50 4.57 -17.77 -0.89
C HIS A 50 4.91 -16.57 0.00
N ALA A 51 5.90 -15.78 -0.42
CA ALA A 51 6.18 -14.50 0.20
C ALA A 51 5.12 -13.46 -0.21
N MET A 52 4.95 -12.45 0.63
CA MET A 52 4.17 -11.27 0.27
C MET A 52 4.89 -10.56 -0.88
N LEU A 53 4.16 -10.24 -1.95
CA LEU A 53 4.74 -9.46 -3.03
C LEU A 53 4.97 -8.02 -2.55
N PRO A 54 5.90 -7.28 -3.20
CA PRO A 54 6.09 -5.87 -2.93
C PRO A 54 4.77 -5.10 -2.99
N ASP A 55 4.66 -4.07 -2.17
CA ASP A 55 3.52 -3.16 -2.16
C ASP A 55 3.27 -2.63 -3.58
N GLN A 56 1.99 -2.68 -3.97
CA GLN A 56 1.53 -2.19 -5.25
C GLN A 56 1.02 -0.78 -5.06
N HIS A 57 1.58 0.17 -5.82
CA HIS A 57 1.25 1.58 -5.69
C HIS A 57 0.38 2.01 -6.86
N VAL A 58 -0.81 2.53 -6.58
CA VAL A 58 -1.76 2.98 -7.61
C VAL A 58 -2.23 4.40 -7.29
N ILE A 59 -2.22 5.26 -8.30
CA ILE A 59 -2.82 6.59 -8.23
C ILE A 59 -4.29 6.43 -8.61
N MET A 60 -5.17 6.62 -7.63
CA MET A 60 -6.62 6.48 -7.82
C MET A 60 -7.27 7.78 -8.28
N GLU A 61 -6.72 8.91 -7.84
CA GLU A 61 -7.24 10.23 -8.15
C GLU A 61 -6.11 11.19 -8.51
N GLN A 62 -6.36 12.06 -9.49
CA GLN A 62 -5.51 13.18 -9.81
C GLN A 62 -6.27 14.48 -9.51
N ASN A 63 -5.75 15.26 -8.58
CA ASN A 63 -6.32 16.55 -8.20
C ASN A 63 -5.56 17.68 -8.93
N PRO A 64 -6.24 18.54 -9.71
CA PRO A 64 -5.59 19.63 -10.41
C PRO A 64 -5.05 20.73 -9.48
N VAL A 65 -5.49 20.76 -8.22
CA VAL A 65 -4.98 21.73 -7.24
C VAL A 65 -3.62 21.29 -6.69
N VAL A 66 -2.86 22.25 -6.16
CA VAL A 66 -1.63 21.95 -5.41
C VAL A 66 -1.99 21.39 -4.03
N CYS A 67 -1.13 20.54 -3.45
CA CYS A 67 -1.38 20.03 -2.11
C CYS A 67 -1.31 21.16 -1.07
N SER A 68 -1.90 20.94 0.12
CA SER A 68 -1.92 21.93 1.20
C SER A 68 -0.53 22.44 1.59
N ALA A 69 0.48 21.56 1.64
CA ALA A 69 1.87 21.97 1.94
C ALA A 69 2.44 22.94 0.89
N CYS A 70 2.19 22.69 -0.40
CA CYS A 70 2.61 23.62 -1.46
C CYS A 70 1.78 24.90 -1.47
N ALA A 71 0.48 24.81 -1.17
CA ALA A 71 -0.41 25.97 -1.07
C ALA A 71 0.00 26.91 0.08
N SER A 72 0.46 26.36 1.21
CA SER A 72 0.91 27.10 2.38
C SER A 72 2.33 27.67 2.26
N GLY A 73 3.01 27.45 1.12
CA GLY A 73 4.34 28.01 0.88
C GLY A 73 5.46 27.39 1.73
N THR A 74 5.22 26.27 2.42
CA THR A 74 6.28 25.52 3.08
C THR A 74 7.13 24.83 2.00
N PRO A 75 8.40 25.23 1.79
CA PRO A 75 9.29 24.49 0.92
C PRO A 75 9.52 23.12 1.55
N ASN A 76 9.45 22.06 0.75
CA ASN A 76 9.83 20.72 1.18
C ASN A 76 11.22 20.78 1.82
N GLY A 77 11.30 20.54 3.14
CA GLY A 77 12.55 20.20 3.79
C GLY A 77 12.99 18.83 3.26
N HIS A 78 14.07 18.82 2.48
CA HIS A 78 14.85 17.63 2.17
C HIS A 78 15.49 17.06 3.45
#